data_AF-A0A4U5LNI4-F1
#
_entry.id   AF-A0A4U5LNI4-F1
#
_cell.length_a   1.000
_cell.length_b   1.000
_cell.length_c   1.000
_cell.angle_alpha   90.00
_cell.angle_beta   90.00
_cell.angle_gamma   90.00
#
_symmetry.space_group_name_H-M   'P 1'
#
loop_
_entity.id
_entity.type
_entity.pdbx_description
1 polymer ?
#
loop_
_entity_poly.entity_id
_entity_poly.type
_entity_poly.pdbx_seq_one_letter_code
_entity_poly.pdbx_strand_id
1 'polypeptide(L)'
;MQAMTAEERKKMIRDLIERIPTQKDDLFAYPIEWEFVDEDLVKSRVRPWVTKKIVEYIGEEEASLVDFVCDKVMAKSPPTKLLKDIAMVLDEEAEIFVVKMWRLLIYESESKRLGIPRSMGS
;
A
#
# COMPACT_ATOMS: atom_id res chain seq x y z
N MET A 1 -14.73 -27.81 -5.31
CA MET A 1 -13.81 -26.68 -5.06
C MET A 1 -13.22 -26.92 -3.67
N GLN A 2 -11.92 -27.23 -3.56
CA GLN A 2 -11.27 -27.29 -2.25
C GLN A 2 -11.18 -25.87 -1.72
N ALA A 3 -11.91 -25.57 -0.64
CA ALA A 3 -11.74 -24.31 0.07
C ALA A 3 -10.39 -24.39 0.80
N MET A 4 -9.47 -23.48 0.46
CA MET A 4 -8.19 -23.30 1.16
C MET A 4 -8.42 -23.34 2.66
N THR A 5 -7.73 -24.20 3.41
CA THR A 5 -7.95 -24.36 4.85
C THR A 5 -7.48 -23.11 5.60
N ALA A 6 -8.02 -22.85 6.79
CA ALA A 6 -7.61 -21.68 7.58
C ALA A 6 -6.11 -21.68 7.91
N GLU A 7 -5.49 -22.85 8.01
CA GLU A 7 -4.06 -23.02 8.28
C GLU A 7 -3.20 -22.68 7.05
N GLU A 8 -3.60 -23.14 5.87
CA GLU A 8 -2.97 -22.76 4.60
C GLU A 8 -3.06 -21.25 4.36
N ARG A 9 -4.23 -20.65 4.63
CA ARG A 9 -4.41 -19.18 4.53
C ARG A 9 -3.44 -18.44 5.44
N LYS A 10 -3.36 -18.84 6.72
CA LYS A 10 -2.46 -18.22 7.69
C LYS A 10 -1.00 -18.36 7.29
N LYS A 11 -0.62 -19.52 6.75
CA LYS A 11 0.73 -19.75 6.24
C LYS A 11 1.04 -18.80 5.07
N MET A 12 0.16 -18.73 4.07
CA MET A 12 0.36 -17.84 2.93
C MET A 12 0.46 -16.36 3.32
N ILE A 13 -0.34 -15.90 4.28
CA ILE A 13 -0.26 -14.52 4.79
C ILE A 13 1.09 -14.27 5.46
N ARG A 14 1.59 -15.21 6.28
CA ARG A 14 2.91 -15.08 6.91
C ARG A 14 4.03 -15.07 5.88
N ASP A 15 4.03 -16.04 4.97
CA ASP A 15 5.02 -16.14 3.90
C ASP A 15 5.01 -14.87 3.02
N LEU A 16 3.83 -14.27 2.80
CA LEU A 16 3.71 -13.00 2.09
C LEU A 16 4.36 -11.84 2.87
N ILE A 17 4.05 -11.69 4.16
CA ILE A 17 4.62 -10.63 4.99
C ILE A 17 6.15 -10.74 5.07
N GLU A 18 6.67 -11.96 5.22
CA GLU A 18 8.11 -12.23 5.29
C GLU A 18 8.84 -11.91 3.98
N ARG A 19 8.14 -11.97 2.84
CA ARG A 19 8.69 -11.61 1.53
C ARG A 19 8.75 -10.11 1.26
N ILE A 20 8.03 -9.29 2.03
CA ILE A 20 8.03 -7.83 1.84
C ILE A 20 9.34 -7.28 2.40
N PRO A 21 10.17 -6.59 1.58
CA PRO A 21 11.42 -6.04 2.07
C PRO A 21 11.23 -5.06 3.22
N THR A 22 12.12 -5.16 4.21
CA THR A 22 12.12 -4.25 5.37
C THR A 22 12.96 -3.01 5.11
N GLN A 23 14.03 -3.14 4.31
CA GLN A 23 14.89 -2.04 3.90
C GLN A 23 14.24 -1.19 2.82
N LYS A 24 14.40 0.14 2.94
CA LYS A 24 13.78 1.11 2.04
C LYS A 24 14.20 0.93 0.58
N ASP A 25 15.48 0.75 0.33
CA ASP A 25 16.01 0.63 -1.03
C ASP A 25 15.49 -0.63 -1.73
N ASP A 26 15.50 -1.77 -1.02
CA ASP A 26 14.93 -3.03 -1.52
C ASP A 26 13.42 -2.93 -1.73
N LEU A 27 12.72 -2.25 -0.83
CA LEU A 27 11.28 -2.03 -0.91
C LEU A 27 10.93 -1.18 -2.14
N PHE A 28 11.68 -0.11 -2.39
CA PHE A 28 11.46 0.78 -3.53
C PHE A 28 11.86 0.15 -4.87
N ALA A 29 12.82 -0.78 -4.85
CA ALA A 29 13.23 -1.58 -6.01
C ALA A 29 12.31 -2.79 -6.26
N TYR A 30 11.41 -3.12 -5.33
CA TYR A 30 10.54 -4.28 -5.46
C TYR A 30 9.61 -4.16 -6.68
N PRO A 31 9.54 -5.20 -7.56
CA PRO A 31 8.65 -5.19 -8.71
C PRO A 31 7.19 -5.38 -8.26
N ILE A 32 6.42 -4.29 -8.24
CA ILE A 32 4.99 -4.35 -7.95
C ILE A 32 4.24 -4.86 -9.20
N GLU A 33 3.38 -5.86 -8.99
CA GLU A 33 2.47 -6.37 -10.01
C GLU A 33 1.30 -5.40 -10.19
N TRP A 34 1.56 -4.31 -10.92
CA TRP A 34 0.60 -3.21 -11.14
C TRP A 34 -0.69 -3.62 -11.86
N GLU A 35 -0.75 -4.82 -12.46
CA GLU A 35 -2.00 -5.37 -13.00
C GLU A 35 -3.05 -5.63 -11.92
N PHE A 36 -2.61 -5.88 -10.67
CA PHE A 36 -3.50 -6.11 -9.53
C PHE A 36 -3.82 -4.83 -8.74
N VAL A 37 -3.13 -3.72 -9.04
CA VAL A 37 -3.37 -2.38 -8.49
C VAL A 37 -4.34 -1.64 -9.40
N ASP A 38 -5.61 -2.02 -9.33
CA ASP A 38 -6.70 -1.44 -10.11
C ASP A 38 -7.48 -0.38 -9.32
N GLU A 39 -8.43 0.26 -10.01
CA GLU A 39 -9.27 1.29 -9.43
C GLU A 39 -10.10 0.79 -8.23
N ASP A 40 -10.53 -0.49 -8.25
CA ASP A 40 -11.21 -1.12 -7.10
C ASP A 40 -10.29 -1.17 -5.88
N LEU A 41 -9.04 -1.63 -6.05
CA LEU A 41 -8.06 -1.66 -4.97
C LEU A 41 -7.78 -0.25 -4.43
N VAL A 42 -7.61 0.73 -5.32
CA VAL A 42 -7.33 2.10 -4.91
C VAL A 42 -8.51 2.68 -4.13
N LYS A 43 -9.74 2.55 -4.63
CA LYS A 43 -10.95 3.05 -3.96
C LYS A 43 -11.25 2.36 -2.65
N SER A 44 -11.13 1.03 -2.61
CA SER A 44 -11.55 0.22 -1.45
C SER A 44 -10.48 0.12 -0.36
N ARG A 45 -9.19 0.32 -0.69
CA ARG A 45 -8.09 0.05 0.23
C ARG A 45 -7.06 1.17 0.33
N VAL A 46 -6.53 1.64 -0.79
CA VAL A 46 -5.48 2.67 -0.76
C VAL A 46 -6.05 3.99 -0.26
N ARG A 47 -7.16 4.47 -0.82
CA ARG A 47 -7.77 5.75 -0.46
C ARG A 47 -8.15 5.82 1.03
N PRO A 48 -8.90 4.85 1.61
CA PRO A 48 -9.20 4.87 3.05
C PRO A 48 -7.96 4.83 3.93
N TRP A 49 -6.94 4.07 3.54
CA TRP A 49 -5.67 4.01 4.27
C TRP A 49 -4.92 5.35 4.22
N VAL A 50 -4.85 5.97 3.04
CA VAL A 50 -4.22 7.28 2.85
C VAL A 50 -4.98 8.35 3.65
N THR A 51 -6.31 8.44 3.54
CA THR A 51 -7.13 9.37 4.32
C THR A 51 -6.85 9.25 5.82
N LYS A 52 -6.86 8.02 6.36
CA LYS A 52 -6.55 7.77 7.77
C LYS A 52 -5.16 8.28 8.14
N LYS A 53 -4.16 8.04 7.28
CA LYS A 53 -2.78 8.47 7.54
C LYS A 53 -2.63 9.99 7.44
N ILE A 54 -3.25 10.65 6.48
CA ILE A 54 -3.24 12.11 6.37
C ILE A 54 -3.83 12.74 7.64
N VAL A 55 -4.98 12.24 8.12
CA VAL A 55 -5.59 12.72 9.38
C VAL A 55 -4.66 12.45 10.58
N GLU A 56 -3.99 11.30 10.65
CA GLU A 56 -3.03 11.00 11.71
C GLU A 56 -1.81 11.94 11.71
N TYR A 57 -1.34 12.39 10.55
CA TYR A 57 -0.15 13.23 10.42
C TYR A 57 -0.45 14.73 10.52
N ILE A 58 -1.54 15.20 9.92
CA ILE A 58 -1.90 16.63 9.85
C ILE A 58 -2.90 17.03 10.95
N GLY A 59 -3.69 16.07 11.45
CA GLY A 59 -4.76 16.31 12.43
C GLY A 59 -6.12 16.64 11.80
N GLU A 60 -6.18 16.81 10.48
CA GLU A 60 -7.40 17.05 9.73
C GLU A 60 -7.43 16.25 8.42
N GLU A 61 -8.63 16.14 7.83
CA GLU A 61 -8.78 15.51 6.53
C GLU A 61 -8.39 16.48 5.41
N GLU A 62 -7.40 16.09 4.62
CA GLU A 62 -6.94 16.86 3.46
C GLU A 62 -7.22 16.03 2.20
N ALA A 63 -8.41 16.23 1.62
CA ALA A 63 -8.89 15.44 0.50
C ALA A 63 -8.05 15.62 -0.78
N SER A 64 -7.46 16.80 -0.97
CA SER A 64 -6.67 17.11 -2.17
C SER A 64 -5.37 16.30 -2.22
N LEU A 65 -4.72 16.12 -1.07
CA LEU A 65 -3.53 15.30 -0.87
C LEU A 65 -3.86 13.82 -0.98
N VAL A 66 -5.01 13.39 -0.45
CA VAL A 66 -5.51 12.01 -0.60
C VAL A 66 -5.68 11.68 -2.09
N ASP A 67 -6.39 12.53 -2.83
CA ASP A 67 -6.64 12.32 -4.25
C ASP A 67 -5.33 12.38 -5.06
N PHE A 68 -4.44 13.33 -4.72
CA PHE A 68 -3.10 13.42 -5.32
C PHE A 68 -2.28 12.12 -5.14
N VAL A 69 -2.25 11.55 -3.94
CA VAL A 69 -1.55 10.28 -3.68
C VAL A 69 -2.19 9.14 -4.49
N CYS A 70 -3.52 9.06 -4.51
CA CYS A 70 -4.24 8.04 -5.29
C CYS A 70 -3.92 8.14 -6.79
N ASP A 71 -3.87 9.35 -7.34
CA ASP A 71 -3.52 9.60 -8.74
C ASP A 71 -2.08 9.18 -9.04
N LYS A 72 -1.13 9.43 -8.13
CA LYS A 72 0.27 8.99 -8.30
C LYS A 72 0.40 7.48 -8.31
N VAL A 73 -0.37 6.79 -7.47
CA VAL A 73 -0.43 5.32 -7.43
C VAL A 73 -1.02 4.78 -8.73
N MET A 74 -2.15 5.34 -9.21
CA MET A 74 -2.76 4.95 -10.48
C MET A 74 -1.86 5.23 -11.68
N ALA A 75 -1.08 6.30 -11.64
CA ALA A 75 -0.06 6.63 -12.63
C ALA A 75 1.21 5.77 -12.52
N LYS A 76 1.28 4.83 -11.57
CA LYS A 76 2.43 3.95 -11.32
C LYS A 76 3.73 4.75 -11.11
N SER A 77 3.60 5.90 -10.44
CA SER A 77 4.71 6.81 -10.22
C SER A 77 5.78 6.14 -9.35
N PRO A 78 7.09 6.38 -9.62
CA PRO A 78 8.15 5.84 -8.77
C PRO A 78 8.01 6.31 -7.31
N PRO A 79 8.37 5.46 -6.33
CA PRO A 79 8.21 5.79 -4.90
C PRO A 79 9.06 7.01 -4.51
N THR A 80 10.22 7.17 -5.12
CA THR A 80 11.11 8.33 -4.89
C THR A 80 10.50 9.64 -5.36
N LYS A 81 9.70 9.63 -6.43
CA LYS A 81 8.98 10.82 -6.92
C LYS A 81 7.84 11.16 -5.97
N LEU A 82 7.05 10.17 -5.59
CA LEU A 82 5.98 10.36 -4.62
C LEU A 82 6.53 10.90 -3.29
N LEU A 83 7.63 10.32 -2.78
CA LEU A 83 8.27 10.79 -1.55
C LEU A 83 8.66 12.26 -1.62
N LYS A 84 9.29 12.70 -2.71
CA LYS A 84 9.65 14.11 -2.88
C LYS A 84 8.43 15.02 -2.90
N ASP A 85 7.37 14.61 -3.59
CA ASP A 85 6.14 15.40 -3.68
C ASP A 85 5.44 15.51 -2.31
N ILE A 86 5.39 14.42 -1.54
CA ILE A 86 4.76 14.38 -0.22
C ILE A 86 5.61 15.04 0.87
N ALA A 87 6.95 15.01 0.74
CA ALA A 87 7.87 15.67 1.66
C ALA A 87 7.70 17.20 1.67
N MET A 88 7.11 17.80 0.63
CA MET A 88 6.77 19.23 0.64
C MET A 88 5.61 19.57 1.58
N VAL A 89 4.86 18.58 2.05
CA VAL A 89 3.68 18.75 2.92
C VAL A 89 3.86 18.09 4.28
N LEU A 90 4.47 16.91 4.32
CA LEU A 90 4.65 16.09 5.52
C LEU A 90 6.11 16.01 6.00
N ASP A 91 7.01 16.89 5.52
CA ASP A 91 8.41 16.99 5.93
C ASP A 91 9.10 15.63 6.24
N GLU A 92 9.44 15.36 7.50
CA GLU A 92 10.18 14.16 7.93
C GLU A 92 9.30 12.90 8.00
N GLU A 93 8.00 13.05 8.15
CA GLU A 93 6.99 12.00 8.21
C GLU A 93 6.69 11.39 6.84
N ALA A 94 6.98 12.12 5.76
CA ALA A 94 6.76 11.67 4.39
C ALA A 94 7.47 10.35 4.06
N GLU A 95 8.68 10.15 4.58
CA GLU A 95 9.42 8.91 4.36
C GLU A 95 8.70 7.71 4.97
N ILE A 96 8.26 7.84 6.21
CA ILE A 96 7.54 6.78 6.93
C ILE A 96 6.20 6.50 6.23
N PHE A 97 5.52 7.55 5.78
CA PHE A 97 4.27 7.43 5.01
C PHE A 97 4.48 6.62 3.73
N VAL A 98 5.43 7.00 2.87
CA VAL A 98 5.66 6.33 1.58
C VAL A 98 6.17 4.91 1.78
N VAL A 99 7.04 4.65 2.75
CA VAL A 99 7.49 3.27 3.08
C VAL A 99 6.31 2.40 3.48
N LYS A 100 5.44 2.87 4.38
CA LYS A 100 4.26 2.09 4.78
C LYS A 100 3.29 1.88 3.61
N MET A 101 3.11 2.90 2.76
CA MET A 101 2.26 2.80 1.58
C MET A 101 2.79 1.78 0.58
N TRP A 102 4.10 1.76 0.31
CA TRP A 102 4.71 0.81 -0.60
C TRP A 102 4.56 -0.64 -0.10
N ARG A 103 4.73 -0.86 1.22
CA ARG A 103 4.45 -2.17 1.84
C ARG A 103 2.99 -2.59 1.66
N LEU A 104 2.05 -1.66 1.80
CA LEU A 104 0.63 -1.92 1.55
C LEU A 104 0.41 -2.33 0.09
N LEU A 105 0.96 -1.59 -0.88
CA LEU A 105 0.79 -1.91 -2.30
C LEU A 105 1.34 -3.29 -2.67
N ILE A 106 2.53 -3.65 -2.18
CA ILE A 106 3.11 -4.98 -2.40
C ILE A 106 2.23 -6.05 -1.78
N TYR A 107 1.82 -5.87 -0.51
CA TYR A 107 0.94 -6.81 0.16
C TYR A 107 -0.37 -7.03 -0.60
N GLU A 108 -1.05 -5.95 -0.98
CA GLU A 108 -2.36 -6.02 -1.62
C GLU A 108 -2.29 -6.60 -3.03
N SER A 109 -1.27 -6.23 -3.82
CA SER A 109 -1.06 -6.78 -5.17
C SER A 109 -0.75 -8.28 -5.11
N GLU A 110 0.18 -8.70 -4.26
CA GLU A 110 0.55 -10.11 -4.10
C GLU A 110 -0.58 -10.95 -3.49
N SER A 111 -1.30 -10.40 -2.51
CA SER A 111 -2.48 -11.05 -1.89
C SER A 111 -3.55 -11.32 -2.93
N LYS A 112 -3.84 -10.34 -3.80
CA LYS A 112 -4.79 -10.48 -4.91
C LYS A 112 -4.31 -11.49 -5.95
N ARG A 113 -3.02 -11.46 -6.30
CA ARG A 113 -2.38 -12.43 -7.21
C ARG A 113 -2.47 -13.86 -6.69
N LEU A 114 -2.30 -14.07 -5.39
CA LEU A 114 -2.35 -15.38 -4.73
C LEU A 114 -3.79 -15.82 -4.40
N GLY A 115 -4.81 -14.99 -4.66
CA GLY A 115 -6.19 -15.28 -4.31
C GLY A 115 -6.45 -15.36 -2.81
N ILE A 116 -5.61 -14.72 -1.98
CA ILE A 116 -5.80 -14.67 -0.54
C ILE A 116 -6.99 -13.75 -0.26
N PRO A 117 -8.07 -14.23 0.37
CA PRO A 117 -9.21 -13.39 0.71
C PRO A 117 -8.73 -12.27 1.63
N ARG A 118 -9.11 -11.03 1.33
CA ARG A 118 -8.76 -9.86 2.13
C ARG A 118 -9.18 -10.13 3.58
N SER A 119 -8.21 -10.27 4.49
CA SER A 119 -8.54 -10.27 5.91
C SER A 119 -9.04 -8.88 6.23
N MET A 120 -10.35 -8.77 6.45
CA MET A 120 -11.04 -7.58 6.94
C MET A 120 -10.37 -7.16 8.26
N GLY A 121 -9.36 -6.31 8.15
CA GLY A 121 -8.67 -5.71 9.28
C GLY A 121 -9.28 -4.34 9.52
N SER A 122 -10.16 -4.30 10.53
CA SER A 122 -10.75 -3.11 11.17
C SER A 122 -9.70 -2.09 11.60
#